data_AF-A0A1Q3LCR4-F1
#
_entry.id   AF-A0A1Q3LCR4-F1
#
_cell.length_a   1.000
_cell.length_b   1.000
_cell.length_c   1.000
_cell.angle_alpha   90.00
_cell.angle_beta   90.00
_cell.angle_gamma   90.00
#
_symmetry.space_group_name_H-M   'P 1'
#
loop_
_entity.id
_entity.type
_entity.pdbx_description
1 polymer ?
#
loop_
_entity_poly.entity_id
_entity_poly.type
_entity_poly.pdbx_seq_one_letter_code
_entity_poly.pdbx_strand_id
1 'polypeptide(L)'
;MSPDAAPELVFRLIGTWWPVALDSDENARASATDIARGTLGTADQNATPRRRMRDDLVDAARAARDAQGRLLLLQTELSPNEPMSAMLTLFDDDRFHMSPSIGTNPQRVLSVLEEALPTIAPEMAGTAVRRPFTDGEVVRTHRVDESVEVEDGATFTRRRLVAHYWYPVPDSKKLSLVVLSTPLGDIPNALLAYFDAIVEVSGFRSAPETAVDAAGAAAR
;
A
#
# COMPACT_ATOMS: atom_id res chain seq x y z
N MET A 1 20.64 7.20 25.22
CA MET A 1 19.65 7.70 24.25
C MET A 1 19.49 6.63 23.20
N SER A 2 18.52 5.73 23.38
CA SER A 2 18.13 4.81 22.32
C SER A 2 17.58 5.64 21.16
N PRO A 3 17.87 5.28 19.89
CA PRO A 3 17.30 6.00 18.76
C PRO A 3 15.78 5.91 18.87
N ASP A 4 15.15 7.08 18.93
CA ASP A 4 13.70 7.26 18.95
C ASP A 4 13.10 6.45 17.79
N ALA A 5 12.31 5.43 18.12
CA ALA A 5 11.87 4.47 17.13
C ALA A 5 10.84 5.16 16.21
N ALA A 6 11.13 5.20 14.90
CA ALA A 6 10.33 5.95 13.94
C ALA A 6 8.85 5.50 13.98
N PRO A 7 7.89 6.43 13.90
CA PRO A 7 6.47 6.10 13.93
C PRO A 7 6.09 5.20 12.74
N GLU A 8 5.33 4.15 13.01
CA GLU A 8 4.89 3.16 12.02
C GLU A 8 3.43 3.40 11.63
N LEU A 9 3.15 3.51 10.33
CA LEU A 9 1.78 3.64 9.83
C LEU A 9 1.06 2.28 9.88
N VAL A 10 -0.05 2.22 10.61
CA VAL A 10 -0.85 1.01 10.77
C VAL A 10 -2.25 1.16 10.18
N PHE A 11 -2.79 0.05 9.68
CA PHE A 11 -4.11 -0.01 9.03
C PHE A 11 -5.07 -0.91 9.79
N ARG A 12 -6.37 -0.58 9.75
CA ARG A 12 -7.44 -1.50 10.10
C ARG A 12 -8.10 -1.97 8.80
N LEU A 13 -7.75 -3.18 8.39
CA LEU A 13 -8.16 -3.72 7.10
C LEU A 13 -9.44 -4.56 7.23
N ILE A 14 -10.36 -4.38 6.29
CA ILE A 14 -11.61 -5.14 6.20
C ILE A 14 -11.42 -6.28 5.20
N GLY A 15 -11.88 -7.48 5.56
CA GLY A 15 -11.79 -8.67 4.72
C GLY A 15 -10.46 -9.42 4.87
N THR A 16 -10.15 -10.25 3.88
CA THR A 16 -8.99 -11.15 3.92
C THR A 16 -7.83 -10.52 3.15
N TRP A 17 -6.80 -10.11 3.89
CA TRP A 17 -5.56 -9.52 3.36
C TRP A 17 -4.38 -10.43 3.61
N TRP A 18 -3.66 -10.74 2.55
CA TRP A 18 -2.48 -11.60 2.58
C TRP A 18 -1.21 -10.77 2.43
N PRO A 19 -0.21 -10.94 3.31
CA PRO A 19 1.09 -10.33 3.11
C PRO A 19 1.84 -11.02 1.98
N VAL A 20 2.40 -10.22 1.08
CA VAL A 20 3.37 -10.67 0.07
C VAL A 20 4.75 -10.28 0.57
N ALA A 21 5.65 -11.25 0.69
CA ALA A 21 6.97 -10.99 1.24
C ALA A 21 7.81 -10.11 0.29
N LEU A 22 8.52 -9.14 0.87
CA LEU A 22 9.35 -8.16 0.16
C LEU A 22 10.83 -8.25 0.50
N ASP A 23 11.28 -9.24 1.26
CA ASP A 23 12.69 -9.34 1.68
C ASP A 23 13.56 -10.03 0.61
N SER A 24 13.01 -11.00 -0.12
CA SER A 24 13.74 -11.79 -1.12
C SER A 24 12.82 -12.41 -2.16
N ASP A 25 13.38 -12.76 -3.32
CA ASP A 25 12.65 -13.47 -4.39
C ASP A 25 12.13 -14.84 -3.95
N GLU A 26 12.86 -15.51 -3.05
CA GLU A 26 12.47 -16.81 -2.51
C GLU A 26 11.25 -16.69 -1.60
N ASN A 27 11.27 -15.76 -0.64
CA ASN A 27 10.14 -15.53 0.26
C ASN A 27 8.92 -14.95 -0.47
N ALA A 28 9.14 -14.10 -1.48
CA ALA A 28 8.07 -13.65 -2.36
C ALA A 28 7.39 -14.83 -3.09
N ARG A 29 8.16 -15.80 -3.61
CA ARG A 29 7.59 -17.01 -4.23
C ARG A 29 6.85 -17.91 -3.23
N ALA A 30 7.38 -18.05 -2.02
CA ALA A 30 6.76 -18.85 -0.97
C ALA A 30 5.39 -18.25 -0.58
N SER A 31 5.36 -16.97 -0.19
CA SER A 31 4.11 -16.25 0.13
C SER A 31 3.13 -16.25 -1.04
N ALA A 32 3.57 -15.98 -2.28
CA ALA A 32 2.70 -16.03 -3.45
C ALA A 32 2.11 -17.43 -3.71
N THR A 33 2.84 -18.49 -3.38
CA THR A 33 2.34 -19.87 -3.49
C THR A 33 1.24 -20.15 -2.48
N ASP A 34 1.41 -19.69 -1.24
CA ASP A 34 0.42 -19.85 -0.18
C ASP A 34 -0.85 -19.06 -0.47
N ILE A 35 -0.70 -17.83 -0.96
CA ILE A 35 -1.82 -16.98 -1.40
C ILE A 35 -2.58 -17.66 -2.54
N ALA A 36 -1.89 -18.06 -3.61
CA ALA A 36 -2.56 -18.69 -4.76
C ALA A 36 -3.32 -19.97 -4.38
N ARG A 37 -2.78 -20.77 -3.44
CA ARG A 37 -3.48 -21.95 -2.91
C ARG A 37 -4.65 -21.58 -2.01
N GLY A 38 -4.51 -20.57 -1.16
CA GLY A 38 -5.57 -20.09 -0.27
C GLY A 38 -6.75 -19.51 -1.03
N THR A 39 -6.50 -18.78 -2.13
CA THR A 39 -7.53 -18.13 -2.94
C THR A 39 -8.19 -19.06 -3.94
N LEU A 40 -7.42 -19.88 -4.66
CA LEU A 40 -7.93 -20.70 -5.77
C LEU A 40 -8.05 -22.19 -5.42
N GLY A 41 -7.67 -22.60 -4.22
CA GLY A 41 -7.68 -24.00 -3.79
C GLY A 41 -6.59 -24.85 -4.44
N THR A 42 -6.72 -26.18 -4.33
CA THR A 42 -5.68 -27.12 -4.81
C THR A 42 -6.08 -27.91 -6.06
N ALA A 43 -7.32 -27.78 -6.51
CA ALA A 43 -7.86 -28.53 -7.63
C ALA A 43 -7.07 -28.32 -8.93
N ASP A 44 -6.92 -29.36 -9.73
CA ASP A 44 -6.08 -29.35 -10.93
C ASP A 44 -6.57 -28.36 -12.00
N GLN A 45 -7.88 -28.13 -12.11
CA GLN A 45 -8.42 -27.11 -13.03
C GLN A 45 -7.90 -25.70 -12.72
N ASN A 46 -7.45 -25.46 -11.49
CA ASN A 46 -6.92 -24.16 -11.06
C ASN A 46 -5.38 -24.09 -11.18
N ALA A 47 -4.70 -25.08 -11.75
CA ALA A 47 -3.23 -25.08 -11.88
C ALA A 47 -2.72 -23.87 -12.68
N THR A 48 -3.32 -23.57 -13.84
CA THR A 48 -2.91 -22.45 -14.69
C THR A 48 -3.21 -21.09 -14.04
N PRO A 49 -4.43 -20.80 -13.55
CA PRO A 49 -4.71 -19.56 -12.81
C PRO A 49 -3.81 -19.37 -11.57
N ARG A 50 -3.52 -20.44 -10.81
CA ARG A 50 -2.59 -20.36 -9.66
C ARG A 50 -1.18 -19.98 -10.07
N ARG A 51 -0.69 -20.56 -11.16
CA ARG A 51 0.62 -20.19 -11.71
C ARG A 51 0.66 -18.72 -12.10
N ARG A 52 -0.35 -18.25 -12.84
CA ARG A 52 -0.47 -16.84 -13.26
C ARG A 52 -0.47 -15.91 -12.04
N MET A 53 -1.34 -16.17 -11.07
CA MET A 53 -1.43 -15.37 -9.83
C MET A 53 -0.10 -15.33 -9.06
N ARG A 54 0.60 -16.47 -8.95
CA ARG A 54 1.91 -16.50 -8.28
C ARG A 54 2.94 -15.67 -9.03
N ASP A 55 3.00 -15.81 -10.35
CA ASP A 55 3.97 -15.11 -11.18
C ASP A 55 3.71 -13.59 -11.11
N ASP A 56 2.44 -13.16 -11.19
CA ASP A 56 2.01 -11.76 -11.02
C ASP A 56 2.40 -11.18 -9.65
N LEU A 57 2.22 -11.94 -8.56
CA LEU A 57 2.58 -11.50 -7.20
C LEU A 57 4.09 -11.38 -7.00
N VAL A 58 4.88 -12.27 -7.60
CA VAL A 58 6.34 -12.21 -7.56
C VAL A 58 6.84 -10.96 -8.29
N ASP A 59 6.26 -10.64 -9.44
CA ASP A 59 6.62 -9.44 -10.19
C ASP A 59 6.18 -8.17 -9.46
N ALA A 60 5.00 -8.16 -8.82
CA ALA A 60 4.57 -7.08 -7.95
C ALA A 60 5.51 -6.88 -6.76
N ALA A 61 5.98 -7.96 -6.12
CA ALA A 61 6.92 -7.91 -5.00
C ALA A 61 8.31 -7.40 -5.41
N ARG A 62 8.78 -7.73 -6.63
CA ARG A 62 10.00 -7.13 -7.20
C ARG A 62 9.82 -5.64 -7.45
N ALA A 63 8.76 -5.25 -8.15
CA ALA A 63 8.48 -3.85 -8.44
C ALA A 63 8.35 -3.01 -7.17
N ALA A 64 7.69 -3.54 -6.13
CA ALA A 64 7.59 -2.89 -4.83
C ALA A 64 8.98 -2.74 -4.18
N ARG A 65 9.81 -3.79 -4.16
CA ARG A 65 11.18 -3.73 -3.61
C ARG A 65 12.07 -2.73 -4.34
N ASP A 66 12.06 -2.73 -5.67
CA ASP A 66 12.86 -1.83 -6.49
C ASP A 66 12.48 -0.36 -6.23
N ALA A 67 11.21 -0.13 -5.91
CA ALA A 67 10.69 1.16 -5.47
C ALA A 67 10.79 1.40 -3.95
N GLN A 68 11.52 0.56 -3.21
CA GLN A 68 11.74 0.65 -1.76
C GLN A 68 10.46 0.54 -0.91
N GLY A 69 9.51 -0.28 -1.37
CA GLY A 69 8.29 -0.62 -0.63
C GLY A 69 8.59 -1.39 0.66
N ARG A 70 7.86 -1.06 1.72
CA ARG A 70 7.96 -1.70 3.05
C ARG A 70 6.90 -2.75 3.31
N LEU A 71 5.72 -2.60 2.71
CA LEU A 71 4.59 -3.50 2.90
C LEU A 71 3.91 -3.71 1.56
N LEU A 72 3.54 -4.96 1.26
CA LEU A 72 2.70 -5.32 0.13
C LEU A 72 1.64 -6.32 0.61
N LEU A 73 0.38 -5.94 0.45
CA LEU A 73 -0.76 -6.78 0.83
C LEU A 73 -1.67 -7.00 -0.37
N LEU A 74 -2.20 -8.21 -0.50
CA LEU A 74 -3.26 -8.56 -1.45
C LEU A 74 -4.55 -8.88 -0.71
N GLN A 75 -5.61 -8.13 -1.01
CA GLN A 75 -6.96 -8.51 -0.64
C GLN A 75 -7.50 -9.57 -1.60
N THR A 76 -8.11 -10.61 -1.04
CA THR A 76 -8.76 -11.69 -1.81
C THR A 76 -10.26 -11.78 -1.54
N GLU A 77 -10.71 -11.29 -0.38
CA GLU A 77 -12.12 -11.29 0.01
C GLU A 77 -12.48 -9.99 0.75
N LEU A 78 -13.70 -9.49 0.54
CA LEU A 78 -14.27 -8.38 1.30
C LEU A 78 -14.92 -8.89 2.59
N SER A 79 -15.62 -10.01 2.49
CA SER A 79 -16.22 -10.78 3.58
C SER A 79 -16.13 -12.27 3.22
N PRO A 80 -16.36 -13.21 4.15
CA PRO A 80 -16.23 -14.64 3.85
C PRO A 80 -17.06 -15.06 2.63
N ASN A 81 -16.39 -15.59 1.60
CA ASN A 81 -16.95 -15.98 0.30
C ASN A 81 -17.40 -14.82 -0.61
N GLU A 82 -17.05 -13.57 -0.30
CA GLU A 82 -17.30 -12.41 -1.15
C GLU A 82 -15.98 -11.97 -1.81
N PRO A 83 -15.74 -12.33 -3.08
CA PRO A 83 -14.46 -12.11 -3.73
C PRO A 83 -14.20 -10.62 -3.94
N MET A 84 -12.97 -10.21 -3.64
CA MET A 84 -12.50 -8.83 -3.84
C MET A 84 -11.02 -8.88 -4.19
N SER A 85 -10.59 -8.05 -5.13
CA SER A 85 -9.18 -7.91 -5.46
C SER A 85 -8.74 -6.47 -5.29
N ALA A 86 -7.87 -6.25 -4.32
CA ALA A 86 -7.19 -4.98 -4.11
C ALA A 86 -5.76 -5.23 -3.63
N MET A 87 -4.86 -4.31 -3.92
CA MET A 87 -3.48 -4.36 -3.49
C MET A 87 -3.16 -3.09 -2.72
N LEU A 88 -2.51 -3.22 -1.57
CA LEU A 88 -2.00 -2.10 -0.77
C LEU A 88 -0.49 -2.21 -0.73
N THR A 89 0.20 -1.17 -1.17
CA THR A 89 1.65 -1.06 -1.06
C THR A 89 2.01 0.19 -0.26
N LEU A 90 2.84 0.02 0.77
CA LEU A 90 3.39 1.13 1.55
C LEU A 90 4.83 1.41 1.12
N PHE A 91 5.13 2.67 0.84
CA PHE A 91 6.47 3.17 0.58
C PHE A 91 6.82 4.22 1.63
N ASP A 92 8.05 4.16 2.12
CA ASP A 92 8.64 5.32 2.78
C ASP A 92 9.16 6.24 1.71
N ASP A 93 8.53 7.42 1.56
CA ASP A 93 8.94 8.33 0.51
C ASP A 93 10.09 9.22 0.99
N ASP A 94 11.30 8.68 0.90
CA ASP A 94 12.53 9.44 1.10
C ASP A 94 12.91 10.26 -0.15
N ARG A 95 12.15 10.14 -1.26
CA ARG A 95 12.44 10.83 -2.53
C ARG A 95 12.03 12.31 -2.50
N PHE A 96 11.15 12.69 -1.56
CA PHE A 96 10.80 14.09 -1.32
C PHE A 96 11.77 14.74 -0.33
N HIS A 97 12.85 15.32 -0.85
CA HIS A 97 13.68 16.24 -0.08
C HIS A 97 12.99 17.61 0.03
N MET A 98 12.15 17.78 1.06
CA MET A 98 11.54 19.08 1.36
C MET A 98 12.59 20.10 1.83
N SER A 99 12.48 21.33 1.32
CA SER A 99 13.35 22.45 1.70
C SER A 99 13.45 22.63 3.23
N PRO A 100 14.62 22.99 3.79
CA PRO A 100 14.82 23.23 5.21
C PRO A 100 13.79 24.20 5.84
N SER A 101 13.24 25.13 5.07
CA SER A 101 12.35 26.21 5.54
C SER A 101 10.89 25.82 5.82
N ILE A 102 10.42 24.64 5.40
CA ILE A 102 8.99 24.27 5.51
C ILE A 102 8.55 23.95 6.95
N GLY A 103 9.48 23.67 7.86
CA GLY A 103 9.19 23.15 9.20
C GLY A 103 8.65 21.71 9.14
N THR A 104 8.11 21.19 10.25
CA THR A 104 7.54 19.83 10.37
C THR A 104 6.01 19.84 10.54
N ASN A 105 5.36 20.98 10.30
CA ASN A 105 3.91 21.10 10.40
C ASN A 105 3.25 20.28 9.27
N PRO A 106 2.41 19.27 9.57
CA PRO A 106 1.84 18.37 8.56
C PRO A 106 1.06 19.09 7.44
N GLN A 107 0.33 20.14 7.78
CA GLN A 107 -0.51 20.87 6.83
C GLN A 107 0.34 21.62 5.81
N ARG A 108 1.45 22.24 6.26
CA ARG A 108 2.43 22.87 5.35
C ARG A 108 3.14 21.86 4.46
N VAL A 109 3.55 20.72 5.03
CA VAL A 109 4.16 19.60 4.29
C VAL A 109 3.24 19.16 3.15
N LEU A 110 1.96 18.98 3.43
CA LEU A 110 0.98 18.58 2.42
C LEU A 110 0.66 19.69 1.42
N SER A 111 0.64 20.97 1.81
CA SER A 111 0.43 22.08 0.86
C SER A 111 1.57 22.15 -0.17
N VAL A 112 2.81 21.94 0.27
CA VAL A 112 3.96 21.87 -0.65
C VAL A 112 3.89 20.67 -1.57
N LEU A 113 3.43 19.51 -1.05
CA LEU A 113 3.16 18.35 -1.90
C LEU A 113 2.12 18.68 -2.99
N GLU A 114 1.01 19.31 -2.62
CA GLU A 114 -0.05 19.69 -3.56
C GLU A 114 0.46 20.64 -4.66
N GLU A 115 1.31 21.61 -4.30
CA GLU A 115 1.98 22.49 -5.27
C GLU A 115 2.93 21.71 -6.20
N ALA A 116 3.56 20.65 -5.70
CA ALA A 116 4.48 19.82 -6.47
C ALA A 116 3.79 18.75 -7.35
N LEU A 117 2.55 18.34 -7.02
CA LEU A 117 1.80 17.28 -7.70
C LEU A 117 1.78 17.41 -9.24
N PRO A 118 1.54 18.59 -9.84
CA PRO A 118 1.57 18.76 -11.29
C PRO A 118 2.91 18.41 -11.95
N THR A 119 4.00 18.40 -11.19
CA THR A 119 5.34 18.04 -11.69
C THR A 119 5.67 16.56 -11.47
N ILE A 120 5.31 16.02 -10.31
CA ILE A 120 5.71 14.67 -9.87
C ILE A 120 4.73 13.56 -10.27
N ALA A 121 3.45 13.92 -10.47
CA ALA A 121 2.38 13.00 -10.85
C ALA A 121 1.33 13.75 -11.70
N PRO A 122 1.74 14.32 -12.86
CA PRO A 122 0.89 15.18 -13.68
C PRO A 122 -0.43 14.51 -14.07
N GLU A 123 -0.42 13.21 -14.32
CA GLU A 123 -1.58 12.41 -14.73
C GLU A 123 -2.61 12.20 -13.61
N MET A 124 -2.22 12.38 -12.35
CA MET A 124 -3.11 12.23 -11.18
C MET A 124 -3.42 13.56 -10.50
N ALA A 125 -2.62 14.61 -10.74
CA ALA A 125 -2.70 15.90 -10.04
C ALA A 125 -4.11 16.52 -10.05
N GLY A 126 -4.85 16.39 -11.16
CA GLY A 126 -6.21 16.92 -11.29
C GLY A 126 -7.26 16.26 -10.37
N THR A 127 -6.91 15.18 -9.68
CA THR A 127 -7.81 14.45 -8.77
C THR A 127 -7.43 14.61 -7.29
N ALA A 128 -6.46 15.47 -7.00
CA ALA A 128 -5.96 15.72 -5.66
C ALA A 128 -7.07 16.22 -4.74
N VAL A 129 -7.28 15.53 -3.63
CA VAL A 129 -8.20 15.94 -2.57
C VAL A 129 -7.63 15.59 -1.19
N ARG A 130 -7.89 16.44 -0.19
CA ARG A 130 -7.62 16.11 1.21
C ARG A 130 -8.63 15.09 1.71
N ARG A 131 -8.18 14.11 2.50
CA ARG A 131 -9.04 13.14 3.21
C ARG A 131 -8.60 13.01 4.66
N PRO A 132 -9.54 12.83 5.61
CA PRO A 132 -9.18 12.61 7.00
C PRO A 132 -8.54 11.22 7.20
N PHE A 133 -7.70 11.13 8.22
CA PHE A 133 -7.29 9.89 8.88
C PHE A 133 -7.17 10.14 10.39
N THR A 134 -6.82 9.12 11.20
CA THR A 134 -6.84 9.24 12.67
C THR A 134 -6.00 10.40 13.19
N ASP A 135 -4.82 10.65 12.61
CA ASP A 135 -3.86 11.65 13.12
C ASP A 135 -3.82 12.95 12.30
N GLY A 136 -4.76 13.16 11.38
CA GLY A 136 -4.83 14.39 10.59
C GLY A 136 -5.47 14.22 9.21
N GLU A 137 -4.79 14.73 8.18
CA GLU A 137 -5.22 14.61 6.79
C GLU A 137 -4.15 13.95 5.92
N VAL A 138 -4.60 13.32 4.84
CA VAL A 138 -3.76 12.87 3.72
C VAL A 138 -4.17 13.61 2.46
N VAL A 139 -3.26 13.67 1.49
CA VAL A 139 -3.63 14.01 0.11
C VAL A 139 -3.90 12.70 -0.62
N ARG A 140 -5.03 12.60 -1.32
CA ARG A 140 -5.36 11.50 -2.22
C ARG A 140 -5.36 11.98 -3.66
N THR A 141 -4.68 11.26 -4.55
CA THR A 141 -4.92 11.34 -5.99
C THR A 141 -5.26 9.96 -6.55
N HIS A 142 -5.84 9.89 -7.74
CA HIS A 142 -6.10 8.63 -8.41
C HIS A 142 -6.03 8.77 -9.94
N ARG A 143 -5.93 7.63 -10.61
CA ARG A 143 -6.12 7.47 -12.05
C ARG A 143 -6.78 6.13 -12.34
N VAL A 144 -7.40 6.02 -13.50
CA VAL A 144 -7.89 4.75 -14.04
C VAL A 144 -7.07 4.44 -15.29
N ASP A 145 -6.35 3.32 -15.24
CA ASP A 145 -5.58 2.82 -16.36
C ASP A 145 -6.47 1.96 -17.23
N GLU A 146 -6.39 2.16 -18.54
CA GLU A 146 -7.01 1.28 -19.52
C GLU A 146 -5.92 0.48 -20.24
N SER A 147 -6.08 -0.85 -20.28
CA SER A 147 -5.27 -1.72 -21.11
C SER A 147 -6.17 -2.59 -21.97
N VAL A 148 -5.76 -2.81 -23.21
CA VAL A 148 -6.45 -3.73 -24.12
C VAL A 148 -5.75 -5.08 -24.03
N GLU A 149 -6.48 -6.10 -23.62
CA GLU A 149 -6.00 -7.47 -23.53
C GLU A 149 -6.71 -8.34 -24.59
N VAL A 150 -6.02 -9.39 -25.04
CA VAL A 150 -6.57 -10.39 -25.97
C VAL A 150 -6.50 -11.73 -25.26
N GLU A 151 -7.64 -12.32 -24.98
CA GLU A 151 -7.76 -13.67 -24.38
C GLU A 151 -8.69 -14.51 -25.27
N ASP A 152 -8.24 -15.70 -25.64
CA ASP A 152 -8.94 -16.61 -26.55
C ASP A 152 -9.39 -15.99 -27.89
N GLY A 153 -8.62 -15.01 -28.39
CA GLY A 153 -8.91 -14.30 -29.64
C GLY A 153 -9.98 -13.20 -29.51
N ALA A 154 -10.51 -12.97 -28.31
CA ALA A 154 -11.42 -11.87 -28.01
C ALA A 154 -10.64 -10.70 -27.38
N THR A 155 -10.89 -9.50 -27.88
CA THR A 155 -10.32 -8.26 -27.34
C THR A 155 -11.23 -7.72 -26.24
N PHE A 156 -10.67 -7.43 -25.07
CA PHE A 156 -11.39 -6.75 -23.99
C PHE A 156 -10.55 -5.62 -23.39
N THR A 157 -11.25 -4.58 -22.92
CA THR A 157 -10.63 -3.48 -22.19
C THR A 157 -10.65 -3.80 -20.71
N ARG A 158 -9.48 -3.82 -20.10
CA ARG A 158 -9.31 -3.93 -18.65
C ARG A 158 -9.08 -2.54 -18.07
N ARG A 159 -9.84 -2.21 -17.02
CA ARG A 159 -9.67 -0.96 -16.27
C ARG A 159 -9.06 -1.25 -14.91
N ARG A 160 -7.99 -0.54 -14.56
CA ARG A 160 -7.36 -0.64 -13.23
C ARG A 160 -7.41 0.71 -12.54
N LEU A 161 -8.02 0.77 -11.36
CA LEU A 161 -7.94 1.95 -10.50
C LEU A 161 -6.62 1.91 -9.73
N VAL A 162 -5.93 3.05 -9.69
CA VAL A 162 -4.76 3.28 -8.84
C VAL A 162 -4.99 4.57 -8.05
N ALA A 163 -4.92 4.50 -6.73
CA ALA A 163 -5.06 5.62 -5.82
C ALA A 163 -3.80 5.75 -4.95
N HIS A 164 -3.28 6.97 -4.87
CA HIS A 164 -2.14 7.33 -4.03
C HIS A 164 -2.65 8.13 -2.84
N TYR A 165 -2.17 7.79 -1.65
CA TYR A 165 -2.44 8.48 -0.39
C TYR A 165 -1.11 8.88 0.24
N TRP A 166 -0.86 10.18 0.36
CA TRP A 166 0.35 10.72 0.99
C TRP A 166 0.05 11.11 2.43
N TYR A 167 0.71 10.42 3.36
CA TYR A 167 0.62 10.64 4.80
C TYR A 167 1.79 11.49 5.27
N PRO A 168 1.55 12.61 5.97
CA PRO A 168 2.62 13.32 6.67
C PRO A 168 3.08 12.48 7.87
N VAL A 169 4.36 12.13 7.89
CA VAL A 169 4.95 11.43 9.04
C VAL A 169 5.02 12.41 10.22
N PRO A 170 4.51 12.04 11.42
CA PRO A 170 4.52 12.92 12.58
C PRO A 170 5.91 13.47 12.91
N ASP A 171 5.95 14.74 13.33
CA ASP A 171 7.16 15.47 13.73
C ASP A 171 8.32 15.41 12.72
N SER A 172 7.99 15.21 11.44
CA SER A 172 8.94 14.99 10.36
C SER A 172 8.58 15.80 9.11
N LYS A 173 9.51 15.84 8.17
CA LYS A 173 9.31 16.36 6.80
C LYS A 173 9.04 15.26 5.79
N LYS A 174 9.02 14.00 6.25
CA LYS A 174 8.84 12.83 5.41
C LYS A 174 7.37 12.61 5.11
N LEU A 175 7.12 11.99 3.95
CA LEU A 175 5.82 11.47 3.57
C LEU A 175 5.92 9.94 3.51
N SER A 176 4.88 9.26 3.96
CA SER A 176 4.64 7.86 3.61
C SER A 176 3.64 7.83 2.46
N LEU A 177 3.94 7.06 1.42
CA LEU A 177 3.06 6.88 0.28
C LEU A 177 2.38 5.51 0.38
N VAL A 178 1.05 5.52 0.44
CA VAL A 178 0.24 4.31 0.32
C VAL A 178 -0.38 4.27 -1.06
N VAL A 179 -0.12 3.21 -1.80
CA VAL A 179 -0.72 2.95 -3.11
C VAL A 179 -1.75 1.85 -2.95
N LEU A 180 -3.01 2.18 -3.22
CA LEU A 180 -4.11 1.22 -3.31
C LEU A 180 -4.48 1.04 -4.78
N SER A 181 -4.52 -0.21 -5.25
CA SER A 181 -4.88 -0.50 -6.64
C SER A 181 -5.80 -1.71 -6.75
N THR A 182 -6.56 -1.78 -7.83
CA THR A 182 -7.55 -2.84 -8.04
C THR A 182 -7.90 -2.98 -9.53
N PRO A 183 -8.08 -4.21 -10.04
CA PRO A 183 -8.52 -4.45 -11.42
C PRO A 183 -10.01 -4.13 -11.64
N LEU A 184 -10.73 -3.62 -10.64
CA LEU A 184 -12.14 -3.28 -10.71
C LEU A 184 -12.35 -1.81 -11.13
N GLY A 185 -11.56 -1.32 -12.10
CA GLY A 185 -11.53 0.10 -12.48
C GLY A 185 -12.81 0.65 -13.12
N ASP A 186 -13.80 -0.21 -13.42
CA ASP A 186 -15.11 0.19 -13.95
C ASP A 186 -16.03 0.81 -12.90
N ILE A 187 -15.76 0.62 -11.61
CA ILE A 187 -16.54 1.17 -10.48
C ILE A 187 -15.69 2.08 -9.56
N PRO A 188 -14.98 3.08 -10.12
CA PRO A 188 -13.92 3.80 -9.40
C PRO A 188 -14.44 4.55 -8.17
N ASN A 189 -15.63 5.16 -8.23
CA ASN A 189 -16.18 5.92 -7.11
C ASN A 189 -16.48 5.03 -5.88
N ALA A 190 -16.99 3.81 -6.10
CA ALA A 190 -17.26 2.88 -5.01
C ALA A 190 -15.95 2.39 -4.36
N LEU A 191 -14.94 2.10 -5.18
CA LEU A 191 -13.64 1.63 -4.69
C LEU A 191 -12.84 2.74 -4.02
N LEU A 192 -12.91 3.97 -4.51
CA LEU A 192 -12.33 5.13 -3.83
C LEU A 192 -12.98 5.33 -2.46
N ALA A 193 -14.31 5.22 -2.35
CA ALA A 193 -14.98 5.31 -1.05
C ALA A 193 -14.54 4.20 -0.08
N TYR A 194 -14.37 2.97 -0.60
CA TYR A 194 -13.83 1.85 0.18
C TYR A 194 -12.38 2.09 0.63
N PHE A 195 -11.50 2.56 -0.26
CA PHE A 195 -10.11 2.90 0.07
C PHE A 195 -10.02 4.07 1.06
N ASP A 196 -10.86 5.09 0.88
CA ASP A 196 -10.95 6.21 1.80
C ASP A 196 -11.35 5.74 3.22
N ALA A 197 -12.24 4.74 3.33
CA ALA A 197 -12.63 4.19 4.62
C ALA A 197 -11.49 3.44 5.33
N ILE A 198 -10.61 2.75 4.58
CA ILE A 198 -9.38 2.14 5.15
C ILE A 198 -8.44 3.22 5.68
N VAL A 199 -8.24 4.27 4.89
CA VAL A 199 -7.39 5.43 5.21
C VAL A 199 -7.91 6.16 6.44
N GLU A 200 -9.22 6.40 6.52
CA GLU A 200 -9.85 7.16 7.59
C GLU A 200 -9.54 6.58 8.99
N VAL A 201 -9.46 5.26 9.11
CA VAL A 201 -9.20 4.55 10.38
C VAL A 201 -7.74 4.11 10.56
N SER A 202 -6.86 4.48 9.63
CA SER A 202 -5.41 4.29 9.76
C SER A 202 -4.78 5.36 10.63
N GLY A 203 -3.56 5.11 11.13
CA GLY A 203 -2.82 6.07 11.96
C GLY A 203 -1.41 5.60 12.25
N PHE A 204 -0.58 6.50 12.79
CA PHE A 204 0.78 6.21 13.22
C PHE A 204 0.78 5.67 14.65
N ARG A 205 1.60 4.65 14.88
CA ARG A 205 1.94 4.17 16.22
C ARG A 205 3.40 4.46 16.52
N SER A 206 3.66 4.92 17.73
CA SER A 206 5.01 4.90 18.29
C SER A 206 5.48 3.44 18.31
N ALA A 207 6.64 3.16 17.72
CA ALA A 207 7.21 1.83 17.82
C ALA A 207 7.42 1.48 19.30
N PRO A 208 7.17 0.22 19.71
CA PRO A 208 7.30 -0.15 21.11
C PRO A 208 8.74 0.12 21.56
N GLU A 209 8.90 0.88 22.64
CA GLU A 209 10.15 0.97 23.37
C GLU A 209 10.52 -0.47 23.73
N THR A 210 11.56 -1.01 23.08
CA THR A 210 12.00 -2.38 23.31
C THR A 210 12.31 -2.45 24.79
N ALA A 211 11.51 -3.19 25.55
CA ALA A 211 11.76 -3.41 26.96
C ALA A 211 13.18 -3.93 27.08
N VAL A 212 14.06 -3.08 27.61
CA VAL A 212 15.37 -3.49 28.09
C VAL A 212 15.07 -4.37 29.30
N ASP A 213 14.78 -5.64 29.04
CA ASP A 213 14.95 -6.68 30.04
C ASP A 213 16.46 -6.79 30.24
N ALA A 214 16.94 -5.94 31.15
CA ALA A 214 18.25 -6.08 31.76
C ALA A 214 18.23 -7.37 32.59
N ALA A 215 18.44 -8.49 31.92
CA ALA A 215 19.18 -9.57 32.54
C ALA A 215 20.55 -9.03 32.95
N GLY A 216 20.73 -8.79 34.25
CA GLY A 216 22.03 -8.43 34.79
C GLY A 216 22.01 -7.97 36.25
N ALA A 217 22.00 -8.90 37.21
CA ALA A 217 23.15 -9.10 38.10
C ALA A 217 22.79 -9.97 39.32
N ALA A 218 23.59 -11.02 39.46
CA ALA A 218 23.63 -12.02 40.51
C ALA A 218 23.90 -11.53 41.94
N ALA A 219 23.58 -12.43 42.87
CA ALA A 219 24.27 -12.68 44.14
C ALA A 219 24.12 -11.63 45.27
N ARG A 220 23.26 -11.95 46.24
CA ARG A 220 23.64 -12.29 47.62
C ARG A 220 22.51 -13.01 48.34
#